data_AF-A0A439L9H0-F1
#
_entry.id   AF-A0A439L9H0-F1
#
_cell.length_a   1.000
_cell.length_b   1.000
_cell.length_c   1.000
_cell.angle_alpha   90.00
_cell.angle_beta   90.00
_cell.angle_gamma   90.00
#
_symmetry.space_group_name_H-M   'P 1'
#
loop_
_entity.id
_entity.type
_entity.pdbx_description
1 polymer ?
#
loop_
_entity_poly.entity_id
_entity_poly.type
_entity_poly.pdbx_seq_one_letter_code
_entity_poly.pdbx_strand_id
1 'polypeptide(L)'
;TMLEFLKKYFADTIEIREYKTTEQHDLDLAAGRIDALFAQQTALAATLAKPEFADFTVAGPGFVGGLFGFGTGAGLRKEDAKLKEMLNAAIDGAIADGTIKRLSEKWLKADVTPVK
;
A
#
# COMPACT_ATOMS: atom_id res chain seq x y z
N THR A 1 8.23 -1.58 7.72
CA THR A 1 7.07 -2.32 7.18
C THR A 1 5.83 -1.95 7.97
N MET A 2 4.63 -2.36 7.54
CA MET A 2 3.38 -2.17 8.29
C MET A 2 3.48 -2.74 9.71
N LEU A 3 4.02 -3.96 9.84
CA LEU A 3 4.26 -4.61 11.13
C LEU A 3 5.19 -3.79 12.04
N GLU A 4 6.32 -3.33 11.52
CA GLU A 4 7.28 -2.53 12.31
C GLU A 4 6.67 -1.19 12.77
N PHE A 5 5.77 -0.61 11.98
CA PHE A 5 5.06 0.59 12.39
C PHE A 5 4.13 0.31 13.57
N LEU A 6 3.30 -0.73 13.48
CA LEU A 6 2.40 -1.12 14.57
C LEU A 6 3.18 -1.49 15.83
N LYS A 7 4.26 -2.27 15.70
CA LYS A 7 5.12 -2.63 16.85
C LYS A 7 5.75 -1.40 17.49
N LYS A 8 6.23 -0.44 16.69
CA LYS A 8 6.92 0.74 17.22
C LYS A 8 5.99 1.70 17.95
N TYR A 9 4.76 1.87 17.47
CA TYR A 9 3.87 2.93 17.94
C TYR A 9 2.64 2.45 18.72
N PHE A 10 2.27 1.17 18.62
CA PHE A 10 1.01 0.67 19.16
C PHE A 10 1.13 -0.64 19.95
N ALA A 11 2.31 -1.27 20.03
CA ALA A 11 2.49 -2.60 20.66
C ALA A 11 1.94 -2.70 22.08
N ASP A 12 1.98 -1.62 22.86
CA ASP A 12 1.51 -1.60 24.25
C ASP A 12 -0.01 -1.36 24.38
N THR A 13 -0.71 -1.14 23.26
CA THR A 13 -2.12 -0.71 23.23
C THR A 13 -3.05 -1.62 22.43
N ILE A 14 -2.50 -2.48 21.56
CA ILE A 14 -3.29 -3.35 20.68
C ILE A 14 -2.70 -4.76 20.65
N GLU A 15 -3.52 -5.77 20.42
CA GLU A 15 -3.05 -7.09 20.00
C GLU A 15 -2.69 -7.04 18.50
N ILE A 16 -1.47 -7.43 18.16
CA ILE A 16 -1.00 -7.44 16.77
C ILE A 16 -1.05 -8.86 16.23
N ARG A 17 -1.81 -9.07 15.15
CA ARG A 17 -1.82 -10.32 14.39
C ARG A 17 -1.30 -10.09 12.98
N GLU A 18 -0.26 -10.84 12.61
CA GLU A 18 0.32 -10.79 11.26
C GLU A 18 -0.28 -11.88 10.37
N TYR A 19 -0.58 -11.51 9.13
CA TYR A 19 -1.12 -12.40 8.11
C TYR A 19 -0.19 -12.44 6.90
N LYS A 20 -0.17 -13.57 6.20
CA LYS A 20 0.70 -13.75 5.03
C LYS A 20 0.13 -13.11 3.77
N THR A 21 -1.19 -13.01 3.67
CA THR A 21 -1.87 -12.48 2.49
C THR A 21 -3.02 -11.56 2.87
N THR A 22 -3.41 -10.70 1.93
CA THR A 22 -4.53 -9.78 2.09
C THR A 22 -5.84 -10.52 2.35
N GLU A 23 -6.06 -11.62 1.63
CA GLU A 23 -7.27 -12.41 1.72
C GLU A 23 -7.47 -13.01 3.11
N GLN A 24 -6.38 -13.40 3.78
CA GLN A 24 -6.46 -13.99 5.12
C GLN A 24 -6.95 -12.97 6.16
N HIS A 25 -6.41 -11.75 6.13
CA HIS A 25 -6.81 -10.73 7.09
C HIS A 25 -8.19 -10.15 6.76
N ASP A 26 -8.55 -10.06 5.48
CA ASP A 26 -9.89 -9.67 5.02
C ASP A 26 -10.94 -10.64 5.56
N LEU A 27 -10.72 -11.95 5.41
CA LEU A 27 -11.65 -12.98 5.91
C LEU A 27 -11.80 -12.94 7.43
N ASP A 28 -10.72 -12.68 8.17
CA ASP A 28 -10.77 -12.57 9.62
C ASP A 28 -11.49 -11.30 10.08
N LEU A 29 -11.33 -10.19 9.35
CA LEU A 29 -12.09 -8.96 9.61
C LEU A 29 -13.59 -9.21 9.36
N ALA A 30 -13.96 -9.79 8.22
CA ALA A 30 -15.36 -10.10 7.89
C ALA A 30 -16.00 -11.09 8.86
N ALA A 31 -15.21 -12.03 9.40
CA ALA A 31 -15.66 -12.99 10.41
C ALA A 31 -15.69 -12.42 11.85
N GLY A 32 -15.27 -11.16 12.06
CA GLY A 32 -15.19 -10.55 13.39
C GLY A 32 -14.10 -11.16 14.29
N ARG A 33 -13.08 -11.80 13.72
CA ARG A 33 -11.92 -12.35 14.44
C ARG A 33 -10.85 -11.32 14.75
N ILE A 34 -10.90 -10.17 14.10
CA ILE A 34 -10.10 -8.97 14.35
C ILE A 34 -10.99 -7.73 14.19
N ASP A 35 -10.67 -6.67 14.91
CA ASP A 35 -11.48 -5.45 14.92
C ASP A 35 -11.10 -4.44 13.83
N ALA A 36 -9.85 -4.51 13.33
CA ALA A 36 -9.32 -3.54 12.39
C ALA A 36 -8.19 -4.13 11.52
N LEU A 37 -7.99 -3.48 10.36
CA LEU A 37 -6.87 -3.72 9.45
C LEU A 37 -5.98 -2.48 9.35
N PHE A 38 -4.68 -2.72 9.22
CA PHE A 38 -3.71 -1.69 8.89
C PHE A 38 -2.94 -2.10 7.63
N ALA A 39 -3.26 -1.44 6.51
CA ALA A 39 -2.74 -1.76 5.19
C ALA A 39 -2.62 -0.49 4.32
N GLN A 40 -2.02 -0.63 3.12
CA GLN A 40 -1.94 0.48 2.17
C GLN A 40 -3.34 0.91 1.72
N GLN A 41 -3.55 2.23 1.58
CA GLN A 41 -4.84 2.82 1.22
C GLN A 41 -5.43 2.24 -0.08
N THR A 42 -4.61 1.98 -1.10
CA THR A 42 -5.06 1.39 -2.37
C THR A 42 -5.53 -0.06 -2.21
N ALA A 43 -4.90 -0.83 -1.31
CA ALA A 43 -5.35 -2.18 -0.97
C ALA A 43 -6.65 -2.14 -0.17
N LEU A 44 -6.76 -1.25 0.83
CA LEU A 44 -7.99 -1.05 1.60
C LEU A 44 -9.16 -0.62 0.69
N ALA A 45 -8.92 0.27 -0.26
CA ALA A 45 -9.94 0.67 -1.23
C ALA A 45 -10.43 -0.51 -2.08
N ALA A 46 -9.54 -1.43 -2.48
CA ALA A 46 -9.91 -2.65 -3.19
C ALA A 46 -10.70 -3.62 -2.30
N THR A 47 -10.36 -3.76 -1.01
CA THR A 47 -11.12 -4.54 -0.03
C THR A 47 -12.54 -3.98 0.15
N LEU A 48 -12.66 -2.67 0.41
CA LEU A 48 -13.94 -2.00 0.63
C LEU A 48 -14.85 -1.96 -0.60
N ALA A 49 -14.31 -2.17 -1.81
CA ALA A 49 -15.10 -2.28 -3.03
C ALA A 49 -15.87 -3.62 -3.14
N LYS A 50 -15.53 -4.63 -2.32
CA LYS A 50 -16.24 -5.92 -2.31
C LYS A 50 -17.54 -5.78 -1.50
N PRO A 51 -18.66 -6.38 -1.94
CA PRO A 51 -19.95 -6.27 -1.25
C PRO A 51 -19.93 -6.72 0.22
N GLU A 52 -19.09 -7.70 0.55
CA GLU A 52 -18.94 -8.24 1.91
C GLU A 52 -18.40 -7.22 2.93
N PHE A 53 -17.79 -6.12 2.45
CA PHE A 53 -17.25 -5.05 3.28
C PHE A 53 -18.10 -3.76 3.23
N ALA A 54 -19.36 -3.83 2.79
CA ALA A 54 -20.22 -2.65 2.64
C ALA A 54 -20.43 -1.85 3.95
N ASP A 55 -20.38 -2.52 5.10
CA ASP A 55 -20.55 -1.91 6.43
C ASP A 55 -19.22 -1.46 7.07
N PHE A 56 -18.10 -1.59 6.35
CA PHE A 56 -16.77 -1.21 6.81
C PHE A 56 -16.34 0.14 6.21
N THR A 57 -15.41 0.82 6.88
CA THR A 57 -14.88 2.09 6.39
C THR A 57 -13.42 2.27 6.78
N VAL A 58 -12.72 3.19 6.09
CA VAL A 58 -11.39 3.63 6.50
C VAL A 58 -11.53 4.60 7.67
N ALA A 59 -10.80 4.33 8.75
CA ALA A 59 -10.76 5.18 9.93
C ALA A 59 -9.34 5.66 10.25
N GLY A 60 -9.25 6.82 10.89
CA GLY A 60 -7.98 7.42 11.31
C GLY A 60 -7.20 8.14 10.20
N PRO A 61 -6.02 8.69 10.52
CA PRO A 61 -5.19 9.41 9.56
C PRO A 61 -4.45 8.47 8.62
N GLY A 62 -4.11 8.97 7.43
CA GLY A 62 -3.11 8.35 6.58
C GLY A 62 -1.69 8.61 7.11
N PHE A 63 -0.82 7.61 7.05
CA PHE A 63 0.58 7.72 7.46
C PHE A 63 1.50 7.66 6.24
N VAL A 64 2.45 8.59 6.16
CA VAL A 64 3.43 8.71 5.08
C VAL A 64 4.82 8.99 5.63
N GLY A 65 5.88 8.68 4.87
CA GLY A 65 7.26 8.93 5.29
C GLY A 65 7.76 7.96 6.37
N GLY A 66 8.89 8.32 6.99
CA GLY A 66 9.50 7.54 8.06
C GLY A 66 9.71 6.06 7.67
N LEU A 67 9.13 5.14 8.45
CA LEU A 67 9.21 3.70 8.22
C LEU A 67 8.59 3.22 6.88
N PHE A 68 7.75 4.04 6.25
CA PHE A 68 7.09 3.73 4.98
C PHE A 68 7.84 4.26 3.76
N GLY A 69 8.84 5.15 3.96
CA GLY A 69 9.51 5.83 2.86
C GLY A 69 8.58 6.75 2.07
N PHE A 70 8.95 7.02 0.82
CA PHE A 70 8.32 8.05 -0.03
C PHE A 70 7.53 7.49 -1.21
N GLY A 71 7.27 6.19 -1.25
CA GLY A 71 6.47 5.58 -2.30
C GLY A 71 6.91 4.16 -2.64
N THR A 72 6.46 3.72 -3.81
CA THR A 72 6.71 2.37 -4.34
C THR A 72 7.77 2.42 -5.43
N GLY A 73 8.71 1.49 -5.42
CA GLY A 73 9.78 1.41 -6.41
C GLY A 73 10.11 -0.01 -6.82
N ALA A 74 10.88 -0.15 -7.91
CA ALA A 74 11.41 -1.43 -8.35
C ALA A 74 12.60 -1.85 -7.48
N GLY A 75 12.49 -3.00 -6.81
CA GLY A 75 13.59 -3.57 -6.03
C GLY A 75 14.65 -4.18 -6.95
N LEU A 76 15.90 -3.69 -6.85
CA LEU A 76 17.04 -4.14 -7.64
C LEU A 76 18.19 -4.57 -6.74
N ARG A 77 19.09 -5.42 -7.26
CA ARG A 77 20.37 -5.69 -6.61
C ARG A 77 21.21 -4.42 -6.58
N LYS A 78 22.06 -4.28 -5.56
CA LYS A 78 22.79 -3.02 -5.32
C LYS A 78 23.81 -2.72 -6.40
N GLU A 79 24.38 -3.75 -7.00
CA GLU A 79 25.40 -3.68 -8.05
C GLU A 79 24.82 -3.40 -9.45
N ASP A 80 23.50 -3.52 -9.66
CA ASP A 80 22.84 -3.36 -10.97
C ASP A 80 22.64 -1.88 -11.35
N ALA A 81 23.70 -1.06 -11.28
CA ALA A 81 23.62 0.40 -11.48
C ALA A 81 23.06 0.80 -12.86
N LYS A 82 23.50 0.11 -13.93
CA LYS A 82 23.01 0.37 -15.29
C LYS A 82 21.52 0.06 -15.46
N LEU A 83 21.04 -1.03 -14.84
CA LEU A 83 19.62 -1.38 -14.88
C LEU A 83 18.78 -0.35 -14.11
N LYS A 84 19.29 0.12 -12.97
CA LYS A 84 18.67 1.20 -12.21
C LYS A 84 18.52 2.48 -13.04
N GLU A 85 19.58 2.90 -13.75
CA GLU A 85 19.52 4.08 -14.61
C GLU A 85 18.48 3.94 -15.73
N MET A 86 18.47 2.79 -16.41
CA MET A 86 17.50 2.50 -17.47
C MET A 86 16.05 2.51 -16.95
N LEU A 87 15.80 1.89 -15.80
CA LEU A 87 14.46 1.87 -15.19
C LEU A 87 14.03 3.25 -14.73
N ASN A 88 14.92 4.03 -14.12
CA ASN A 88 14.61 5.41 -13.73
C ASN A 88 14.24 6.26 -14.95
N ALA A 89 15.01 6.18 -16.03
CA ALA A 89 14.71 6.93 -17.27
C ALA A 89 13.36 6.51 -17.88
N ALA A 90 13.04 5.21 -17.86
CA ALA A 90 11.76 4.70 -18.35
C ALA A 90 10.57 5.15 -17.48
N ILE A 91 10.71 5.09 -16.15
CA ILE A 91 9.68 5.57 -15.21
C ILE A 91 9.47 7.07 -15.39
N ASP A 92 10.54 7.85 -15.53
CA ASP A 92 10.48 9.28 -15.77
C ASP A 92 9.73 9.62 -17.05
N GLY A 93 10.02 8.90 -18.14
CA GLY A 93 9.29 9.04 -19.40
C GLY A 93 7.81 8.69 -19.26
N ALA A 94 7.48 7.59 -18.57
CA ALA A 94 6.10 7.14 -18.37
C ALA A 94 5.29 8.04 -17.42
N ILE A 95 5.97 8.77 -16.52
CA ILE A 95 5.35 9.83 -15.73
C ILE A 95 5.07 11.03 -16.64
N ALA A 96 6.07 11.47 -17.40
CA ALA A 96 5.97 12.65 -18.26
C ALA A 96 4.91 12.51 -19.37
N ASP A 97 4.76 11.31 -19.95
CA ASP A 97 3.76 11.04 -20.99
C ASP A 97 2.36 10.68 -20.44
N GLY A 98 2.19 10.65 -19.12
CA GLY A 98 0.92 10.34 -18.46
C GLY A 98 0.54 8.85 -18.42
N THR A 99 1.42 7.94 -18.86
CA THR A 99 1.18 6.49 -18.81
C THR A 99 0.95 6.00 -17.39
N ILE A 100 1.75 6.44 -16.42
CA ILE A 100 1.58 6.04 -15.01
C ILE A 100 0.21 6.49 -14.48
N LYS A 101 -0.17 7.75 -14.72
CA LYS A 101 -1.48 8.28 -14.34
C LYS A 101 -2.63 7.47 -14.93
N ARG A 102 -2.60 7.23 -16.24
CA ARG A 102 -3.62 6.46 -16.95
C ARG A 102 -3.76 5.03 -16.42
N LEU A 103 -2.64 4.38 -16.08
CA LEU A 103 -2.66 3.06 -15.46
C LEU A 103 -3.21 3.11 -14.03
N SER A 104 -2.81 4.12 -13.26
CA SER A 104 -3.27 4.35 -11.89
C SER A 104 -4.79 4.49 -11.84
N GLU A 105 -5.36 5.38 -12.65
CA GLU A 105 -6.81 5.60 -12.69
C GLU A 105 -7.57 4.36 -13.18
N LYS A 106 -7.01 3.63 -14.16
CA LYS A 106 -7.61 2.39 -14.66
C LYS A 106 -7.75 1.33 -13.56
N TRP A 107 -6.68 1.08 -12.81
CA TRP A 107 -6.58 -0.04 -11.88
C TRP A 107 -6.97 0.32 -10.45
N LEU A 108 -6.62 1.51 -9.98
CA LEU A 108 -6.77 1.94 -8.59
C LEU A 108 -7.89 2.96 -8.41
N LYS A 109 -8.49 3.46 -9.50
CA LYS A 109 -9.54 4.49 -9.50
C LYS A 109 -9.11 5.82 -8.84
N ALA A 110 -7.81 6.01 -8.69
CA ALA A 110 -7.17 7.21 -8.15
C ALA A 110 -5.86 7.45 -8.90
N ASP A 111 -5.40 8.70 -8.92
CA ASP A 111 -4.08 9.05 -9.42
C ASP A 111 -3.08 8.99 -8.26
N VAL A 112 -2.21 7.97 -8.26
CA VAL A 112 -1.11 7.81 -7.30
C VAL A 112 0.25 8.01 -7.94
N THR A 113 0.31 8.76 -9.05
CA THR A 113 1.57 9.09 -9.72
C THR A 113 2.52 9.77 -8.72
N PRO A 114 3.77 9.28 -8.55
CA PRO A 114 4.71 9.89 -7.62
C PRO A 114 4.99 11.36 -7.96
N VAL A 115 4.98 12.22 -6.94
CA VAL A 115 5.44 13.60 -7.08
C VAL A 115 6.97 13.58 -7.06
N LYS A 116 7.60 14.15 -8.10
CA LYS A 116 9.05 14.33 -8.15
C LYS A 116 9.52 15.50 -7.30
#